data_AF-A0A524BHE6-F1
#
_entry.id   AF-A0A524BHE6-F1
#
_cell.length_a   1.000
_cell.length_b   1.000
_cell.length_c   1.000
_cell.angle_alpha   90.00
_cell.angle_beta   90.00
_cell.angle_gamma   90.00
#
_symmetry.space_group_name_H-M   'P 1'
#
loop_
_entity.id
_entity.type
_entity.pdbx_description
1 polymer ?
#
loop_
_entity_poly.entity_id
_entity_poly.type
_entity_poly.pdbx_seq_one_letter_code
_entity_poly.pdbx_strand_id
1 'polypeptide(L)'
;MILVDTSVWIDHLRSSDPTLVDLLESAEVATHPLVVGELAVGSIRGRDQFLDLLGQLPRMPIATDTEVLTFIDARNLYGQGLGIVDVHLLASTMLLPGSTIWTRDLRLLTAATALGLASSS
;
A
#
# COMPACT_ATOMS: atom_id res chain seq x y z
N MET A 1 2.40 -5.13 -10.78
CA MET A 1 3.08 -4.91 -9.47
C MET A 1 2.03 -4.48 -8.46
N ILE A 2 2.09 -5.00 -7.25
CA ILE A 2 1.06 -4.85 -6.22
C ILE A 2 1.67 -4.10 -5.03
N LEU A 3 1.17 -2.90 -4.75
CA LEU A 3 1.47 -2.18 -3.52
C LEU A 3 0.73 -2.85 -2.37
N VAL A 4 1.48 -3.40 -1.41
CA VAL A 4 0.89 -4.03 -0.24
C VAL A 4 0.78 -3.00 0.89
N ASP A 5 -0.45 -2.74 1.31
CA ASP A 5 -0.79 -1.82 2.39
C ASP A 5 -0.40 -2.38 3.78
N THR A 6 -0.24 -1.50 4.76
CA THR A 6 0.12 -1.81 6.15
C THR A 6 -0.82 -2.82 6.78
N SER A 7 -2.12 -2.77 6.48
CA SER A 7 -3.11 -3.70 7.02
C SER A 7 -2.82 -5.16 6.63
N VAL A 8 -2.40 -5.42 5.39
CA VAL A 8 -2.03 -6.75 4.90
C VAL A 8 -0.74 -7.23 5.57
N TRP A 9 0.26 -6.35 5.72
CA TRP A 9 1.50 -6.68 6.42
C TRP A 9 1.26 -7.05 7.88
N ILE A 10 0.41 -6.31 8.59
CA ILE A 10 0.07 -6.59 9.99
C ILE A 10 -0.56 -7.98 10.12
N ASP A 11 -1.50 -8.32 9.25
CA ASP A 11 -2.15 -9.62 9.27
C ASP A 11 -1.16 -10.75 8.97
N HIS A 12 -0.33 -10.59 7.92
CA HIS A 12 0.71 -11.56 7.57
C HIS A 12 1.72 -11.80 8.70
N LEU A 13 2.11 -10.74 9.42
CA LEU A 13 3.04 -10.83 10.56
C LEU A 13 2.42 -11.53 11.77
N ARG A 14 1.10 -11.49 11.93
CA ARG A 14 0.37 -12.22 12.98
C ARG A 14 0.15 -13.68 12.61
N SER A 15 -0.20 -13.92 11.34
CA SER A 15 -0.41 -15.24 10.77
C SER A 15 -0.01 -15.18 9.30
N SER A 16 0.96 -16.01 8.91
CA SER A 16 1.47 -16.03 7.54
C SER A 16 0.32 -16.16 6.53
N ASP A 17 0.23 -15.19 5.62
CA ASP A 17 -0.70 -15.18 4.48
C ASP A 17 -0.01 -15.84 3.27
N PRO A 18 -0.44 -17.05 2.84
CA PRO A 18 0.20 -17.78 1.75
C PRO A 18 0.20 -17.01 0.43
N THR A 19 -0.86 -16.25 0.15
CA THR A 19 -0.95 -15.44 -1.07
C THR A 19 0.15 -14.38 -1.08
N LEU A 20 0.43 -13.75 0.07
CA LEU A 20 1.53 -12.80 0.14
C LEU A 20 2.90 -13.48 -0.03
N VAL A 21 3.08 -14.71 0.48
CA VAL A 21 4.31 -15.48 0.26
C VAL A 21 4.53 -15.72 -1.22
N ASP A 22 3.52 -16.23 -1.94
CA ASP A 22 3.61 -16.52 -3.36
C ASP A 22 3.94 -15.26 -4.18
N LEU A 23 3.31 -14.12 -3.85
CA LEU A 23 3.56 -12.83 -4.52
C LEU A 23 4.96 -12.27 -4.23
N LEU A 24 5.52 -12.53 -3.05
CA LEU A 24 6.89 -12.16 -2.71
C LEU A 24 7.88 -13.01 -3.50
N GLU A 25 7.63 -14.32 -3.62
CA GLU A 25 8.44 -15.25 -4.40
C GLU A 25 8.39 -14.94 -5.90
N SER A 26 7.25 -14.47 -6.42
CA SER A 26 7.08 -14.05 -7.81
C SER A 26 7.63 -12.63 -8.11
N ALA A 27 8.16 -11.94 -7.09
CA ALA A 27 8.63 -10.55 -7.18
C ALA A 27 7.56 -9.56 -7.68
N GLU A 28 6.29 -9.80 -7.34
CA GLU A 28 5.17 -8.94 -7.74
C GLU A 28 4.81 -7.88 -6.70
N VAL A 29 5.32 -8.00 -5.48
CA VAL A 29 5.09 -7.07 -4.37
C VAL A 29 5.97 -5.83 -4.48
N ALA A 30 5.37 -4.67 -4.25
CA ALA A 30 6.07 -3.42 -4.00
C ALA A 30 5.66 -2.81 -2.65
N THR A 31 6.53 -1.92 -2.17
CA THR A 31 6.34 -1.14 -0.95
C THR A 31 6.26 0.36 -1.24
N HIS A 32 5.94 1.13 -0.22
CA HIS A 32 5.95 2.60 -0.24
C HIS A 32 6.54 3.13 1.08
N PRO A 33 7.28 4.26 1.08
CA PRO A 33 7.89 4.77 2.31
C PRO A 33 6.91 5.02 3.46
N LEU A 34 5.67 5.41 3.15
CA LEU A 34 4.64 5.59 4.18
C LEU A 34 4.24 4.26 4.84
N VAL A 35 4.09 3.17 4.07
CA VAL A 35 3.84 1.81 4.61
C VAL A 35 5.01 1.37 5.50
N VAL A 36 6.25 1.57 5.03
CA VAL A 36 7.46 1.29 5.83
C VAL A 36 7.44 2.09 7.13
N GLY A 37 7.06 3.36 7.07
CA GLY A 37 6.96 4.24 8.23
C GLY A 37 5.92 3.78 9.25
N GLU A 38 4.71 3.44 8.80
CA GLU A 38 3.65 2.92 9.67
C GLU A 38 4.07 1.62 10.36
N LEU A 39 4.67 0.69 9.62
CA LEU A 39 5.20 -0.55 10.18
C LEU A 39 6.35 -0.29 11.16
N ALA A 40 7.24 0.65 10.85
CA ALA A 40 8.39 0.98 11.69
C ALA A 40 8.02 1.60 13.05
N VAL A 41 6.85 2.26 13.15
CA VAL A 41 6.27 2.78 14.39
C VAL A 41 5.61 1.67 15.21
N GLY A 42 5.13 0.61 14.56
CA GLY A 42 4.52 -0.54 15.20
C GLY A 42 5.49 -1.45 15.97
N SER A 43 4.93 -2.35 16.77
CA SER A 43 5.69 -3.43 17.41
C SER A 43 5.77 -4.64 16.48
N ILE A 44 6.98 -4.92 15.98
CA ILE A 44 7.24 -6.01 15.04
C ILE A 44 8.31 -6.93 15.63
N ARG A 45 8.05 -8.24 15.63
CA ARG A 45 9.04 -9.24 16.05
C ARG A 45 10.17 -9.31 15.03
N GLY A 46 11.42 -9.27 15.48
CA GLY A 46 12.57 -9.26 14.56
C GLY A 46 12.62 -7.98 13.71
N ARG A 47 12.19 -6.86 14.30
CA ARG A 47 11.99 -5.56 13.65
C ARG A 47 13.08 -5.18 12.64
N ASP A 48 14.35 -5.23 13.05
CA ASP A 48 15.45 -4.76 12.21
C ASP A 48 15.60 -5.63 10.95
N GLN A 49 15.58 -6.95 11.12
CA GLN A 49 15.60 -7.90 10.00
C GLN A 49 14.39 -7.71 9.08
N PHE A 50 13.20 -7.53 9.65
CA PHE A 50 11.99 -7.32 8.85
C PHE A 50 12.06 -6.03 8.03
N LEU A 51 12.47 -4.91 8.63
CA LEU A 51 12.57 -3.64 7.93
C LEU A 51 13.71 -3.64 6.89
N ASP A 52 14.81 -4.33 7.15
CA ASP A 52 15.89 -4.52 6.17
C ASP A 52 15.38 -5.30 4.95
N LEU A 53 14.58 -6.36 5.15
CA LEU A 53 13.97 -7.12 4.05
C LEU A 53 12.90 -6.30 3.32
N LEU A 54 12.02 -5.62 4.06
CA LEU A 54 10.99 -4.76 3.50
C LEU A 54 11.60 -3.63 2.65
N GLY A 55 12.74 -3.08 3.08
CA GLY A 55 13.47 -2.02 2.39
C GLY A 55 14.11 -2.46 1.06
N GLN A 56 14.27 -3.77 0.83
CA GLN A 56 14.80 -4.35 -0.41
C GLN A 56 13.72 -4.56 -1.48
N LEU A 57 12.43 -4.46 -1.13
CA LEU A 57 11.35 -4.60 -2.10
C LEU A 57 11.35 -3.46 -3.13
N PRO A 58 10.87 -3.71 -4.35
CA PRO A 58 10.55 -2.66 -5.31
C PRO A 58 9.70 -1.56 -4.67
N ARG A 59 9.95 -0.31 -5.03
CA ARG A 59 9.22 0.84 -4.49
C ARG A 59 8.27 1.40 -5.53
N MET A 60 7.04 1.71 -5.11
CA MET A 60 6.15 2.53 -5.92
C MET A 60 6.71 3.96 -6.07
N PRO A 61 6.38 4.66 -7.17
CA PRO A 61 6.60 6.09 -7.27
C PRO A 61 5.98 6.81 -6.07
N ILE A 62 6.57 7.94 -5.66
CA ILE A 62 6.05 8.73 -4.54
C ILE A 62 5.29 9.91 -5.14
N ALA A 63 3.97 9.95 -4.94
CA ALA A 63 3.19 11.13 -5.24
C ALA A 63 3.57 12.27 -4.27
N THR A 64 3.88 13.43 -4.83
CA THR A 64 4.13 14.66 -4.06
C THR A 64 2.87 15.15 -3.38
N ASP A 65 3.01 15.93 -2.31
CA ASP A 65 1.87 16.51 -1.59
C ASP A 65 0.96 17.32 -2.53
N THR A 66 1.54 18.05 -3.49
CA THR A 66 0.77 18.81 -4.50
C THR A 66 0.00 17.91 -5.45
N GLU A 67 0.60 16.82 -5.94
CA GLU A 67 -0.10 15.82 -6.76
C GLU A 67 -1.23 15.16 -5.98
N VAL A 68 -1.01 14.87 -4.68
CA VAL A 68 -2.03 14.29 -3.80
C VAL A 68 -3.21 15.22 -3.61
N LEU A 69 -2.99 16.50 -3.32
CA LEU A 69 -4.07 17.48 -3.21
C LEU A 69 -4.86 17.60 -4.53
N THR A 70 -4.14 17.66 -5.65
CA THR A 70 -4.77 17.69 -6.98
C THR A 70 -5.59 16.42 -7.25
N PHE A 71 -5.08 15.27 -6.82
CA PHE A 71 -5.74 13.97 -6.96
C PHE A 71 -7.01 13.86 -6.12
N ILE A 72 -7.01 14.40 -4.90
CA ILE A 72 -8.19 14.46 -4.02
C ILE A 72 -9.33 15.17 -4.73
N ASP A 73 -9.07 16.35 -5.27
CA ASP A 73 -10.08 17.16 -5.97
C ASP A 73 -10.51 16.48 -7.27
N ALA A 74 -9.56 16.03 -8.10
CA ALA A 74 -9.84 15.42 -9.40
C ALA A 74 -10.66 14.13 -9.31
N ARG A 75 -10.54 13.39 -8.20
CA ARG A 75 -11.25 12.11 -7.97
C ARG A 75 -12.35 12.19 -6.92
N ASN A 76 -12.64 13.38 -6.39
CA ASN A 76 -13.64 13.63 -5.34
C ASN A 76 -13.47 12.69 -4.12
N LEU A 77 -12.23 12.54 -3.63
CA LEU A 77 -11.91 11.63 -2.51
C LEU A 77 -12.25 12.23 -1.14
N TYR A 78 -12.63 13.51 -1.08
CA TYR A 78 -13.03 14.17 0.15
C TYR A 78 -14.31 13.55 0.74
N GLY A 79 -14.40 13.49 2.08
CA GLY A 79 -15.57 12.97 2.78
C GLY A 79 -15.75 11.45 2.75
N GLN A 80 -14.82 10.69 2.14
CA GLN A 80 -14.89 9.22 2.05
C GLN A 80 -14.31 8.49 3.27
N GLY A 81 -13.80 9.24 4.26
CA GLY A 81 -13.25 8.68 5.50
C GLY A 81 -11.87 8.03 5.34
N LEU A 82 -11.15 8.37 4.26
CA LEU A 82 -9.75 8.00 4.01
C LEU A 82 -8.80 8.91 4.80
N GLY A 83 -7.70 8.33 5.29
CA GLY A 83 -6.56 9.07 5.82
C GLY A 83 -5.70 9.65 4.70
N ILE A 84 -4.82 10.60 5.04
CA ILE A 84 -3.92 11.18 4.04
C ILE A 84 -2.95 10.13 3.47
N VAL A 85 -2.51 9.18 4.30
CA VAL A 85 -1.65 8.06 3.86
C VAL A 85 -2.36 7.23 2.79
N ASP A 86 -3.60 6.82 3.03
CA ASP A 86 -4.43 6.09 2.06
C ASP A 86 -4.45 6.77 0.68
N VAL A 87 -4.64 8.10 0.68
CA VAL A 87 -4.68 8.89 -0.56
C VAL A 87 -3.29 8.94 -1.22
N HIS A 88 -2.21 9.09 -0.46
CA HIS A 88 -0.85 8.98 -1.03
C HIS A 88 -0.64 7.60 -1.66
N LEU A 89 -1.06 6.50 -1.03
CA LEU A 89 -0.89 5.16 -1.59
C LEU A 89 -1.70 4.98 -2.89
N LEU A 90 -2.93 5.49 -2.94
CA LEU A 90 -3.75 5.48 -4.16
C LEU A 90 -3.11 6.31 -5.28
N ALA A 91 -2.64 7.52 -4.97
CA ALA A 91 -1.99 8.38 -5.95
C ALA A 91 -0.70 7.76 -6.48
N SER A 92 0.16 7.26 -5.58
CA SER A 92 1.41 6.56 -5.90
C SER A 92 1.18 5.31 -6.76
N THR A 93 0.12 4.54 -6.48
CA THR A 93 -0.28 3.40 -7.32
C THR A 93 -0.69 3.87 -8.71
N MET A 94 -1.48 4.94 -8.81
CA MET A 94 -1.94 5.47 -10.10
C MET A 94 -0.80 6.01 -10.98
N LEU A 95 0.31 6.48 -10.38
CA LEU A 95 1.48 6.96 -11.12
C LEU A 95 2.23 5.84 -11.86
N LEU A 96 2.04 4.58 -11.48
CA LEU A 96 2.63 3.43 -12.16
C LEU A 96 1.54 2.65 -12.92
N PRO A 97 1.45 2.78 -14.26
CA PRO A 97 0.45 2.07 -15.06
C PRO A 97 0.51 0.56 -14.86
N GLY A 98 -0.66 -0.06 -14.72
CA GLY A 98 -0.79 -1.51 -14.51
C GLY A 98 -0.41 -1.99 -13.11
N SER A 99 -0.18 -1.08 -12.17
CA SER A 99 -0.05 -1.43 -10.76
C SER A 99 -1.39 -1.38 -10.02
N THR A 100 -1.47 -2.14 -8.93
CA THR A 100 -2.64 -2.23 -8.07
C THR A 100 -2.23 -2.09 -6.61
N ILE A 101 -3.21 -1.85 -5.74
CA ILE A 101 -3.04 -1.83 -4.29
C ILE A 101 -3.83 -2.98 -3.66
N TRP A 102 -3.22 -3.67 -2.71
CA TRP A 102 -3.84 -4.71 -1.91
C TRP A 102 -3.93 -4.25 -0.45
N THR A 103 -5.15 -4.20 0.09
CA THR A 103 -5.45 -3.73 1.45
C THR A 103 -6.53 -4.60 2.08
N ARG A 104 -6.53 -4.67 3.43
CA ARG A 104 -7.64 -5.21 4.23
C ARG A 104 -8.54 -4.10 4.80
N ASP A 105 -8.17 -2.82 4.64
CA ASP A 105 -9.03 -1.70 5.03
C ASP A 105 -10.19 -1.54 4.04
N LEU A 106 -11.42 -1.62 4.55
CA LEU A 106 -12.63 -1.59 3.72
C LEU A 106 -12.84 -0.25 3.00
N ARG A 107 -12.43 0.88 3.61
CA ARG A 107 -12.58 2.21 3.01
C ARG A 107 -11.57 2.39 1.89
N LEU A 108 -10.31 2.05 2.14
CA LEU A 108 -9.27 2.08 1.12
C LEU A 108 -9.61 1.12 -0.03
N LEU A 109 -10.09 -0.09 0.27
CA LEU A 109 -10.52 -1.06 -0.75
C LEU A 109 -11.66 -0.49 -1.62
N THR A 110 -12.64 0.16 -1.00
CA THR A 110 -13.76 0.77 -1.72
C THR A 110 -13.28 1.85 -2.69
N ALA A 111 -12.41 2.75 -2.22
CA ALA A 111 -11.83 3.81 -3.04
C ALA A 111 -10.94 3.25 -4.16
N ALA A 112 -10.08 2.28 -3.85
CA ALA A 112 -9.23 1.60 -4.82
C ALA A 112 -10.07 0.91 -5.92
N THR A 113 -11.17 0.25 -5.53
CA THR A 113 -12.07 -0.42 -6.48
C THR A 113 -12.74 0.59 -7.41
N ALA A 114 -13.25 1.69 -6.86
CA ALA A 114 -13.87 2.76 -7.65
C ALA A 114 -12.89 3.41 -8.65
N LEU A 115 -11.60 3.42 -8.32
CA LEU A 115 -10.53 3.93 -9.17
C LEU A 115 -9.94 2.89 -10.14
N GLY A 116 -10.36 1.62 -10.05
CA GLY A 116 -9.79 0.52 -10.84
C GLY A 116 -8.36 0.13 -10.42
N LEU A 117 -7.99 0.42 -9.18
CA LEU A 117 -6.66 0.18 -8.61
C LEU A 117 -6.63 -1.01 -7.64
N ALA A 118 -7.77 -1.57 -7.25
CA ALA A 118 -7.80 -2.70 -6.32
C ALA A 118 -7.18 -3.95 -6.95
N SER A 119 -6.33 -4.64 -6.18
CA SER A 119 -5.81 -5.95 -6.58
C SER A 119 -6.94 -6.99 -6.62
N SER A 120 -6.89 -7.87 -7.64
CA SER A 120 -7.77 -9.03 -7.74
C SER A 120 -7.15 -10.19 -6.97
N SER A 121 -7.17 -10.13 -5.64
CA SER A 121 -6.74 -11.22 -4.76
C SER A 121 -7.94 -12.02 -4.26
#